data_AF-A0A7X7G5D6-F1
#
_entry.id   AF-A0A7X7G5D6-F1
#
_cell.length_a   1.000
_cell.length_b   1.000
_cell.length_c   1.000
_cell.angle_alpha   90.00
_cell.angle_beta   90.00
_cell.angle_gamma   90.00
#
_symmetry.space_group_name_H-M   'P 1'
#
loop_
_entity.id
_entity.type
_entity.pdbx_description
1 polymer ?
#
loop_
_entity_poly.entity_id
_entity_poly.type
_entity_poly.pdbx_seq_one_letter_code
_entity_poly.pdbx_strand_id
1 'polypeptide(L)' 'GYVPAPGDYNGDGRWDMAVYHELTGIWYARDVAGEWLIAGLRWGGPGFLPLQ' A
#
# COMPACT_ATOMS: atom_id res chain seq x y z
N GLY A 1 -12.89 -4.27 -0.87
CA GLY A 1 -11.88 -5.29 -1.19
C GLY A 1 -10.51 -4.67 -1.06
N TYR A 2 -9.47 -5.24 -1.66
CA TYR A 2 -8.18 -4.55 -1.80
C TYR A 2 -8.20 -3.69 -3.07
N VAL A 3 -7.80 -2.42 -2.95
CA VAL A 3 -7.64 -1.46 -4.04
C VAL A 3 -6.15 -1.28 -4.35
N PRO A 4 -5.72 -1.34 -5.62
CA PRO A 4 -4.34 -1.06 -5.99
C PRO A 4 -3.94 0.37 -5.65
N ALA A 5 -2.81 0.51 -4.97
CA ALA A 5 -2.23 1.80 -4.60
C ALA A 5 -0.72 1.76 -4.85
N PRO A 6 -0.25 1.49 -6.08
CA PRO A 6 1.18 1.43 -6.36
C PRO A 6 1.80 2.80 -6.07
N GLY A 7 3.09 2.84 -5.74
CA GLY A 7 3.83 4.07 -5.43
C GLY A 7 5.28 3.76 -5.10
N ASP A 8 6.17 4.76 -5.10
CA ASP A 8 7.54 4.61 -4.61
C ASP A 8 7.57 4.87 -3.10
N TYR A 9 7.42 3.80 -2.31
CA TYR A 9 7.30 3.87 -0.86
C TYR A 9 8.64 3.77 -0.14
N ASN A 10 9.69 3.30 -0.82
CA ASN A 10 11.04 3.20 -0.27
C ASN A 10 12.01 4.28 -0.80
N GLY A 11 11.60 5.07 -1.79
CA GLY A 11 12.38 6.17 -2.36
C GLY A 11 13.47 5.73 -3.34
N ASP A 12 13.34 4.55 -3.95
CA ASP A 12 14.34 3.98 -4.86
C ASP A 12 14.13 4.38 -6.34
N GLY A 13 13.10 5.16 -6.63
CA GLY A 13 12.73 5.61 -7.97
C GLY A 13 11.96 4.57 -8.79
N ARG A 14 11.57 3.44 -8.21
CA ARG A 14 10.73 2.41 -8.83
C ARG A 14 9.38 2.34 -8.12
N TRP A 15 8.36 1.90 -8.86
CA TRP A 15 7.04 1.70 -8.29
C TRP A 15 6.99 0.38 -7.53
N ASP A 16 6.55 0.44 -6.27
CA ASP A 16 6.27 -0.71 -5.43
C ASP A 16 4.83 -1.20 -5.62
N MET A 17 4.65 -2.48 -5.31
CA MET A 17 3.34 -3.11 -5.34
C MET A 17 2.67 -2.89 -3.99
N ALA A 18 1.61 -2.09 -3.97
CA ALA A 18 0.82 -1.90 -2.75
C ALA A 18 -0.68 -2.00 -2.97
N VAL A 19 -1.37 -2.40 -1.92
CA VAL A 19 -2.83 -2.57 -1.86
C VAL A 19 -3.39 -2.04 -0.55
N TYR A 20 -4.56 -1.42 -0.64
CA TYR A 20 -5.29 -0.85 0.49
C TYR A 20 -6.66 -1.48 0.66
N HIS A 21 -7.01 -1.88 1.88
CA HIS A 21 -8.33 -2.42 2.20
C HIS A 21 -9.25 -1.35 2.79
N GLU A 22 -10.12 -0.79 1.95
CA GLU A 22 -10.95 0.39 2.26
C GLU A 22 -11.79 0.25 3.54
N LEU A 23 -12.32 -0.94 3.82
CA LEU A 23 -13.18 -1.16 4.99
C LEU A 23 -12.41 -1.25 6.31
N THR A 24 -11.14 -1.64 6.27
CA THR A 24 -10.35 -1.91 7.49
C THR A 24 -9.18 -0.96 7.67
N GLY A 25 -8.83 -0.19 6.64
CA GLY A 25 -7.67 0.69 6.62
C GLY A 25 -6.34 -0.07 6.50
N ILE A 26 -6.34 -1.35 6.16
CA ILE A 26 -5.12 -2.18 6.14
C ILE A 26 -4.35 -1.94 4.84
N TRP A 27 -3.05 -1.72 4.98
CA TRP A 27 -2.09 -1.59 3.89
C TRP A 27 -1.15 -2.79 3.81
N TYR A 28 -0.82 -3.16 2.58
CA TYR A 28 0.31 -4.02 2.27
C TYR A 28 1.11 -3.38 1.14
N ALA A 29 2.44 -3.41 1.25
CA ALA A 29 3.35 -2.94 0.22
C ALA A 29 4.59 -3.82 0.19
N ARG A 30 5.08 -4.12 -1.02
CA ARG A 30 6.36 -4.78 -1.24
C ARG A 30 7.07 -4.17 -2.44
N ASP A 31 8.38 -4.09 -2.36
CA ASP A 31 9.18 -3.61 -3.46
C ASP A 31 9.27 -4.65 -4.60
N VAL A 32 9.85 -4.22 -5.71
CA VAL A 32 10.08 -5.08 -6.87
C VAL A 32 11.13 -6.17 -6.63
N ALA A 33 11.97 -6.04 -5.59
CA ALA A 33 12.94 -7.05 -5.17
C ALA A 33 12.31 -8.14 -4.26
N GLY A 34 11.12 -7.88 -3.73
CA GLY A 34 10.36 -8.78 -2.86
C GLY A 34 10.49 -8.50 -1.36
N GLU A 35 11.06 -7.37 -0.96
CA GLU A 35 11.06 -6.91 0.42
C GLU A 35 9.68 -6.37 0.81
N TRP A 36 9.20 -6.72 2.00
CA TRP A 36 7.99 -6.12 2.56
C TRP A 36 8.30 -4.72 3.10
N LEU A 37 7.71 -3.70 2.49
CA LEU A 37 7.79 -2.32 2.96
C LEU A 37 6.70 -2.03 4.01
N ILE A 38 5.51 -2.60 3.80
CA ILE A 38 4.37 -2.50 4.73
C ILE A 38 3.70 -3.87 4.82
N ALA A 39 3.56 -4.40 6.03
CA ALA A 39 2.94 -5.70 6.28
C ALA A 39 1.77 -5.57 7.26
N GLY A 40 0.56 -5.32 6.74
CA GLY A 40 -0.66 -5.32 7.54
C GLY A 40 -0.83 -4.10 8.45
N LEU A 41 -0.17 -2.98 8.13
CA LEU A 41 -0.29 -1.74 8.88
C LEU A 41 -1.69 -1.15 8.69
N ARG A 42 -2.33 -0.71 9.78
CA ARG A 42 -3.59 0.03 9.70
C ARG A 42 -3.33 1.53 9.64
N TRP A 43 -3.74 2.14 8.54
CA TRP A 43 -3.69 3.59 8.32
C TRP A 43 -4.79 4.00 7.34
N GLY A 44 -5.76 4.80 7.81
CA GLY A 44 -6.99 5.12 7.07
C GLY A 44 -8.23 4.47 7.70
N GLY A 45 -9.23 4.16 6.88
CA GLY A 45 -10.50 3.55 7.30
C GLY A 45 -11.63 3.76 6.29
N PRO A 46 -12.88 3.41 6.66
CA PRO A 46 -14.04 3.59 5.79
C PRO A 46 -14.17 5.04 5.29
N GLY A 47 -14.35 5.21 3.99
CA GLY A 47 -14.46 6.52 3.34
C GLY A 47 -13.13 7.15 2.92
N PHE A 48 -11.99 6.54 3.27
CA PHE A 48 -10.67 6.94 2.78
C PHE A 48 -10.34 6.16 1.53
N LEU A 49 -9.74 6.83 0.55
CA LEU A 49 -9.19 6.22 -0.65
C LEU A 49 -7.68 6.44 -0.67
N PRO A 50 -6.90 5.48 -1.18
CA PRO A 50 -5.47 5.69 -1.39
C PRO A 50 -5.29 6.74 -2.49
N LEU A 51 -4.35 7.66 -2.28
CA LEU A 51 -3.91 8.58 -3.34
C LEU A 51 -2.80 7.91 -4.16
N GLN A 52 -2.78 8.23 -5.46
CA GLN A 52 -1.71 7.89 -6.41
C GLN A 52 -1.01 9.17 -6.86
#